data_AF-A0A7W1JG48-F1
#
_entry.id   AF-A0A7W1JG48-F1
#
_cell.length_a   1.000
_cell.length_b   1.000
_cell.length_c   1.000
_cell.angle_alpha   90.00
_cell.angle_beta   90.00
_cell.angle_gamma   90.00
#
_symmetry.space_group_name_H-M   'P 1'
#
loop_
_entity.id
_entity.type
_entity.pdbx_description
1 polymer ?
#
loop_
_entity_poly.entity_id
_entity_poly.type
_entity_poly.pdbx_seq_one_letter_code
_entity_poly.pdbx_strand_id
1 'polypeptide(L)'
;MSKALGAAQAKSYYQSEYSSSRENYYTEGERVEGEWSGKLAEELGLEGPIEREQFERLMDGQDPRTGEQLVRHVPSKEYTNEYGDTVKTSEHRAGWDATFSAPKSVSIAALVGGDKRLIRAHREAVNETLHEAEKDTQARLGGNTPAETTGKFIAAKFEHDTARPDRETGYAAPQLHTHVVIANLTRTADGRMKPVQERELYRGQAFNTAVYRAKLAVKVQRLGYEVEVDQRTGAPELKGFTSDYLQANSPRRAEVQREAAEMKARLAEQGITVKEGAGLNQAAARVDRKSKRYDRTEMQRRHAEMDARFGHQARDVVAQALERGGIEHSREEVARRAQESVTFARDHAMEREAVADMRKVTTDALRRNLGLTTYEAVKEELAARKQRGEFVGIVREHQPQRMTTRRMLDMESANVRRVLADQGRVE
;
A
#
# COMPACT_ATOMS: atom_id res chain seq x y z
N MET A 1 -4.03 2.60 2.17
CA MET A 1 -5.38 2.08 2.45
C MET A 1 -6.31 3.24 2.75
N SER A 2 -7.45 3.31 2.07
CA SER A 2 -8.51 4.29 2.32
C SER A 2 -9.31 3.94 3.58
N LYS A 3 -10.21 4.84 4.00
CA LYS A 3 -11.35 4.43 4.83
C LYS A 3 -12.24 3.47 4.03
N ALA A 4 -13.10 2.72 4.72
CA ALA A 4 -14.08 1.86 4.04
C ALA A 4 -14.91 2.68 3.03
N LEU A 5 -15.08 2.11 1.84
CA LEU A 5 -15.91 2.68 0.78
C LEU A 5 -17.35 2.22 0.98
N GLY A 6 -18.31 3.14 0.84
CA GLY A 6 -19.71 2.76 0.65
C GLY A 6 -19.95 2.29 -0.78
N ALA A 7 -21.01 1.51 -1.02
CA ALA A 7 -21.32 0.98 -2.35
C ALA A 7 -21.49 2.09 -3.40
N ALA A 8 -22.29 3.13 -3.10
CA ALA A 8 -22.48 4.27 -4.00
C ALA A 8 -21.16 5.00 -4.30
N GLN A 9 -20.28 5.15 -3.30
CA GLN A 9 -18.98 5.77 -3.47
C GLN A 9 -18.07 4.94 -4.38
N ALA A 10 -17.99 3.62 -4.18
CA ALA A 10 -17.18 2.73 -5.00
C ALA A 10 -17.65 2.71 -6.46
N LYS A 11 -18.97 2.66 -6.69
CA LYS A 11 -19.57 2.70 -8.04
C LYS A 11 -19.33 4.04 -8.75
N SER A 12 -19.47 5.15 -8.02
CA SER A 12 -19.17 6.48 -8.55
C SER A 12 -17.69 6.63 -8.90
N TYR A 13 -16.77 6.13 -8.06
CA TYR A 13 -15.35 6.08 -8.39
C TYR A 13 -15.07 5.24 -9.64
N TYR A 14 -15.76 4.10 -9.80
CA TYR A 14 -15.65 3.30 -11.01
C TYR A 14 -16.06 4.06 -12.26
N GLN A 15 -17.18 4.76 -12.23
CA GLN A 15 -17.68 5.52 -13.38
C GLN A 15 -16.85 6.77 -13.70
N SER A 16 -16.36 7.46 -12.67
CA SER A 16 -15.68 8.75 -12.85
C SER A 16 -14.17 8.64 -13.02
N GLU A 17 -13.52 7.76 -12.25
CA GLU A 17 -12.05 7.70 -12.17
C GLU A 17 -11.50 6.41 -12.81
N TYR A 18 -12.18 5.26 -12.68
CA TYR A 18 -11.60 3.99 -13.12
C TYR A 18 -11.97 3.55 -14.55
N SER A 19 -13.14 3.95 -15.05
CA SER A 19 -13.61 3.64 -16.41
C SER A 19 -13.44 4.79 -17.41
N SER A 20 -13.06 5.98 -16.94
CA SER A 20 -12.82 7.12 -17.82
C SER A 20 -11.45 6.96 -18.48
N SER A 21 -11.46 6.34 -19.66
CA SER A 21 -10.33 6.23 -20.61
C SER A 21 -9.74 7.57 -21.06
N ARG A 22 -10.13 8.70 -20.43
CA ARG A 22 -9.74 10.09 -20.69
C ARG A 22 -8.68 10.63 -19.71
N GLU A 23 -8.40 9.93 -18.60
CA GLU A 23 -7.51 10.45 -17.55
C GLU A 23 -6.03 10.03 -17.65
N ASN A 24 -5.67 9.03 -18.48
CA ASN A 24 -4.26 8.63 -18.64
C ASN A 24 -3.60 9.31 -19.85
N TYR A 25 -2.45 9.98 -19.69
CA TYR A 25 -1.78 10.71 -20.78
C TYR A 25 -0.95 9.84 -21.72
N TYR A 26 -0.36 8.75 -21.21
CA TYR A 26 0.71 8.02 -21.92
C TYR A 26 0.31 6.62 -22.40
N THR A 27 -0.97 6.27 -22.26
CA THR A 27 -1.61 5.03 -22.75
C THR A 27 -2.54 5.32 -23.94
N GLU A 28 -2.06 6.08 -24.93
CA GLU A 28 -2.79 6.25 -26.18
C GLU A 28 -2.97 4.89 -26.89
N GLY A 29 -4.22 4.47 -27.07
CA GLY A 29 -4.62 3.29 -27.84
C GLY A 29 -4.85 2.00 -27.04
N GLU A 30 -4.21 1.85 -25.88
CA GLU A 30 -4.49 0.74 -24.96
C GLU A 30 -5.46 1.24 -23.89
N ARG A 31 -6.72 0.81 -23.95
CA ARG A 31 -7.60 0.96 -22.79
C ARG A 31 -6.88 0.31 -21.61
N VAL A 32 -6.56 1.07 -20.58
CA VAL A 32 -6.21 0.50 -19.28
C VAL A 32 -7.52 -0.02 -18.71
N GLU A 33 -7.93 -1.19 -19.19
CA GLU A 33 -9.06 -1.92 -18.63
C GLU A 33 -8.62 -2.42 -17.26
N GLY A 34 -9.48 -2.23 -16.26
CA GLY A 34 -9.16 -2.70 -14.92
C GLY A 34 -8.96 -4.22 -14.93
N GLU A 35 -8.12 -4.73 -14.04
CA GLU A 35 -7.79 -6.15 -13.97
C GLU A 35 -8.22 -6.74 -12.62
N TRP A 36 -8.84 -7.93 -12.66
CA TRP A 36 -9.09 -8.71 -11.47
C TRP A 36 -7.80 -9.26 -10.84
N SER A 37 -7.81 -9.47 -9.53
CA SER A 37 -6.71 -10.05 -8.76
C SER A 37 -7.23 -10.78 -7.52
N GLY A 38 -6.56 -11.88 -7.18
CA GLY A 38 -6.81 -12.66 -5.96
C GLY A 38 -7.47 -14.01 -6.24
N LYS A 39 -7.18 -15.00 -5.39
CA LYS A 39 -7.65 -16.38 -5.51
C LYS A 39 -9.15 -16.49 -5.48
N LEU A 40 -9.84 -15.64 -4.71
CA LEU A 40 -11.32 -15.69 -4.70
C LEU A 40 -11.89 -15.14 -6.02
N ALA A 41 -11.16 -14.24 -6.70
CA ALA A 41 -11.56 -13.79 -8.03
C ALA A 41 -11.46 -14.97 -9.03
N GLU A 42 -10.34 -15.68 -9.02
CA GLU A 42 -10.12 -16.90 -9.82
C GLU A 42 -11.18 -17.98 -9.52
N GLU A 43 -11.48 -18.25 -8.25
CA GLU A 43 -12.50 -19.22 -7.82
C GLU A 43 -13.91 -18.87 -8.33
N LEU A 44 -14.22 -17.59 -8.51
CA LEU A 44 -15.49 -17.12 -9.05
C LEU A 44 -15.46 -16.98 -10.58
N GLY A 45 -14.33 -17.27 -11.23
CA GLY A 45 -14.13 -17.13 -12.67
C GLY A 45 -14.07 -15.67 -13.13
N LEU A 46 -13.57 -14.78 -12.28
CA LEU A 46 -13.32 -13.38 -12.62
C LEU A 46 -11.93 -13.26 -13.24
N GLU A 47 -11.87 -13.27 -14.56
CA GLU A 47 -10.64 -13.20 -15.34
C GLU A 47 -10.72 -12.07 -16.36
N GLY A 48 -9.56 -11.51 -16.73
CA GLY A 48 -9.47 -10.47 -17.75
C GLY A 48 -9.99 -9.10 -17.30
N PRO A 49 -10.48 -8.29 -18.26
CA PRO A 49 -11.01 -6.95 -18.02
C PRO A 49 -12.16 -6.93 -17.02
N ILE A 50 -12.17 -5.91 -16.15
CA ILE A 50 -13.27 -5.69 -15.22
C ILE A 50 -14.52 -5.23 -15.98
N GLU A 51 -15.56 -6.05 -15.91
CA GLU A 51 -16.89 -5.67 -16.35
C GLU A 51 -17.59 -4.83 -15.28
N ARG A 52 -18.28 -3.79 -15.74
CA ARG A 52 -18.98 -2.85 -14.85
C ARG A 52 -20.01 -3.55 -13.95
N GLU A 53 -20.82 -4.43 -14.52
CA GLU A 53 -21.89 -5.11 -13.78
C GLU A 53 -21.33 -6.03 -12.68
N GLN A 54 -20.27 -6.79 -12.99
CA GLN A 54 -19.58 -7.64 -12.03
C GLN A 54 -19.01 -6.81 -10.87
N PHE A 55 -18.36 -5.68 -11.18
CA PHE A 55 -17.82 -4.76 -10.17
C PHE A 55 -18.93 -4.17 -9.29
N GLU A 56 -20.02 -3.67 -9.89
CA GLU A 56 -21.13 -3.08 -9.16
C GLU A 56 -21.79 -4.09 -8.20
N ARG A 57 -21.98 -5.34 -8.64
CA ARG A 57 -22.50 -6.45 -7.82
C ARG A 57 -21.60 -6.76 -6.63
N LEU A 58 -20.29 -6.87 -6.84
CA LEU A 58 -19.34 -7.10 -5.75
C LEU A 58 -19.36 -5.98 -4.71
N MET A 59 -19.52 -4.72 -5.15
CA MET A 59 -19.63 -3.58 -4.23
C MET A 59 -20.93 -3.57 -3.43
N ASP A 60 -21.98 -4.27 -3.89
CA ASP A 60 -23.21 -4.52 -3.14
C ASP A 60 -23.15 -5.80 -2.29
N GLY A 61 -22.03 -6.51 -2.30
CA GLY A 61 -21.86 -7.77 -1.60
C GLY A 61 -22.59 -8.95 -2.23
N GLN A 62 -22.83 -8.87 -3.55
CA GLN A 62 -23.48 -9.90 -4.34
C GLN A 62 -22.47 -10.75 -5.12
N ASP A 63 -22.92 -11.92 -5.55
CA ASP A 63 -22.20 -12.73 -6.51
C ASP A 63 -22.10 -11.98 -7.84
N PRO A 64 -20.89 -11.81 -8.40
CA PRO A 64 -20.68 -11.03 -9.61
C PRO A 64 -21.40 -11.61 -10.85
N ARG A 65 -21.69 -12.91 -10.86
CA ARG A 65 -22.27 -13.62 -12.01
C ARG A 65 -23.77 -13.81 -11.86
N THR A 66 -24.23 -14.20 -10.68
CA THR A 66 -25.65 -14.54 -10.44
C THR A 66 -26.45 -13.40 -9.83
N GLY A 67 -25.80 -12.44 -9.16
CA GLY A 67 -26.46 -11.40 -8.37
C GLY A 67 -27.00 -11.88 -7.02
N GLU A 68 -26.73 -13.13 -6.62
CA GLU A 68 -27.13 -13.66 -5.32
C GLU A 68 -26.47 -12.84 -4.19
N GLN A 69 -27.21 -12.54 -3.12
CA GLN A 69 -26.64 -11.81 -1.99
C GLN A 69 -25.71 -12.71 -1.15
N LEU A 70 -24.41 -12.48 -1.21
CA LEU A 70 -23.39 -13.30 -0.53
C LEU A 70 -23.05 -12.82 0.88
N VAL A 71 -23.07 -11.50 1.10
CA VAL A 71 -22.88 -10.89 2.43
C VAL A 71 -24.02 -9.95 2.75
N ARG A 72 -24.41 -9.89 4.02
CA ARG A 72 -25.56 -9.07 4.45
C ARG A 72 -25.34 -7.60 4.11
N HIS A 73 -26.22 -7.05 3.28
CA HIS A 73 -26.34 -5.61 3.10
C HIS A 73 -26.95 -4.99 4.37
N VAL A 74 -26.27 -4.00 4.95
CA VAL A 74 -26.77 -3.27 6.13
C VAL A 74 -27.12 -1.85 5.66
N PRO A 75 -28.42 -1.50 5.58
CA PRO A 75 -28.81 -0.16 5.19
C PRO A 75 -28.42 0.85 6.28
N SER A 76 -28.11 2.08 5.87
CA SER A 76 -27.93 3.17 6.82
C SER A 76 -29.22 3.42 7.58
N LYS A 77 -29.13 3.60 8.89
CA LYS A 77 -30.20 4.08 9.75
C LYS A 77 -29.84 5.47 10.22
N GLU A 78 -30.77 6.39 10.10
CA GLU A 78 -30.64 7.72 10.72
C GLU A 78 -31.41 7.70 12.03
N TYR A 79 -30.74 8.11 13.11
CA TYR A 79 -31.37 8.29 14.42
C TYR A 79 -30.77 9.49 15.12
N THR A 80 -31.56 10.17 15.94
CA THR A 80 -31.05 11.26 16.79
C THR A 80 -30.47 10.65 18.06
N ASN A 81 -29.22 10.97 18.40
CA ASN A 81 -28.61 10.54 19.65
C ASN A 81 -29.20 11.31 20.85
N GLU A 82 -28.82 10.90 22.06
CA GLU A 82 -29.24 11.54 23.32
C GLU A 82 -28.80 13.02 23.46
N TYR A 83 -27.89 13.48 22.59
CA TYR A 83 -27.38 14.85 22.55
C TYR A 83 -28.07 15.73 21.48
N GLY A 84 -29.06 15.20 20.76
CA GLY A 84 -29.78 15.92 19.70
C GLY A 84 -29.11 15.89 18.32
N ASP A 85 -27.99 15.18 18.17
CA ASP A 85 -27.33 15.03 16.87
C ASP A 85 -27.97 13.94 16.02
N THR A 86 -28.24 14.21 14.75
CA THR A 86 -28.61 13.17 13.78
C THR A 86 -27.38 12.31 13.46
N VAL A 87 -27.40 11.06 13.93
CA VAL A 87 -26.39 10.05 13.65
C VAL A 87 -26.88 9.14 12.53
N LYS A 88 -26.23 9.21 11.37
CA LYS A 88 -26.38 8.24 10.29
C LYS A 88 -25.44 7.05 10.55
N THR A 89 -25.97 5.85 10.76
CA THR A 89 -25.15 4.64 10.88
C THR A 89 -24.45 4.36 9.56
N SER A 90 -23.26 3.76 9.62
CA SER A 90 -22.49 3.46 8.42
C SER A 90 -23.27 2.56 7.47
N GLU A 91 -23.31 2.96 6.20
CA GLU A 91 -23.77 2.13 5.07
C GLU A 91 -22.96 0.83 4.96
N HIS A 92 -23.48 -0.14 4.18
CA HIS A 92 -22.73 -1.33 3.80
C HIS A 92 -21.33 -0.94 3.31
N ARG A 93 -20.30 -1.52 3.95
CA ARG A 93 -18.91 -1.35 3.52
C ARG A 93 -18.70 -2.23 2.30
N ALA A 94 -18.58 -1.61 1.14
CA ALA A 94 -18.35 -2.29 -0.13
C ALA A 94 -16.93 -2.84 -0.24
N GLY A 95 -15.96 -2.13 0.35
CA GLY A 95 -14.56 -2.52 0.27
C GLY A 95 -13.59 -1.45 0.78
N TRP A 96 -12.32 -1.62 0.44
CA TRP A 96 -11.23 -0.70 0.77
C TRP A 96 -10.34 -0.51 -0.45
N ASP A 97 -9.84 0.71 -0.63
CA ASP A 97 -8.89 1.03 -1.70
C ASP A 97 -7.46 1.09 -1.16
N ALA A 98 -6.61 0.22 -1.69
CA ALA A 98 -5.18 0.23 -1.49
C ALA A 98 -4.50 0.89 -2.70
N THR A 99 -4.17 2.18 -2.58
CA THR A 99 -3.41 2.88 -3.62
C THR A 99 -1.91 2.61 -3.49
N PHE A 100 -1.32 2.02 -4.52
CA PHE A 100 0.12 1.85 -4.67
C PHE A 100 0.66 2.97 -5.54
N SER A 101 1.45 3.87 -4.98
CA SER A 101 2.04 4.99 -5.72
C SER A 101 3.52 4.75 -5.95
N ALA A 102 3.97 4.88 -7.19
CA ALA A 102 5.39 4.89 -7.50
C ALA A 102 6.07 6.14 -6.89
N PRO A 103 7.36 6.03 -6.52
CA PRO A 103 8.21 7.18 -6.20
C PRO A 103 8.15 8.22 -7.31
N LYS A 104 8.42 9.48 -6.97
CA LYS A 104 8.19 10.57 -7.92
C LYS A 104 9.16 10.49 -9.09
N SER A 105 10.43 10.17 -8.82
CA SER A 105 11.45 9.95 -9.84
C SER A 105 11.05 8.84 -10.83
N VAL A 106 10.45 7.75 -10.34
CA VAL A 106 9.99 6.61 -11.16
C VAL A 106 8.85 7.06 -12.07
N SER A 107 7.90 7.84 -11.53
CA SER A 107 6.79 8.38 -12.33
C SER A 107 7.30 9.31 -13.43
N ILE A 108 8.28 10.17 -13.14
CA ILE A 108 8.85 11.09 -14.13
C ILE A 108 9.63 10.34 -15.21
N ALA A 109 10.51 9.40 -14.84
CA ALA A 109 11.27 8.60 -15.81
C ALA A 109 10.35 7.75 -16.71
N ALA A 110 9.29 7.17 -16.14
CA ALA A 110 8.33 6.35 -16.88
C ALA A 110 7.50 7.17 -17.86
N LEU A 111 6.98 8.32 -17.41
CA LEU A 111 5.94 9.06 -18.12
C LEU A 111 6.50 10.21 -18.95
N VAL A 112 7.42 11.00 -18.38
CA VAL A 112 8.05 12.14 -19.09
C VAL A 112 9.26 11.68 -19.88
N GLY A 113 10.09 10.81 -19.29
CA GLY A 113 11.22 10.18 -19.96
C GLY A 113 10.81 9.09 -20.95
N GLY A 114 9.56 8.60 -20.88
CA GLY A 114 8.97 7.68 -21.83
C GLY A 114 9.37 6.21 -21.66
N ASP A 115 10.02 5.82 -20.56
CA ASP A 115 10.40 4.42 -20.35
C ASP A 115 9.23 3.56 -19.84
N LYS A 116 8.48 2.96 -20.78
CA LYS A 116 7.37 2.04 -20.49
C LYS A 116 7.80 0.79 -19.70
N ARG A 117 9.09 0.44 -19.64
CA ARG A 117 9.57 -0.69 -18.83
C ARG A 117 9.34 -0.44 -17.33
N LEU A 118 9.39 0.83 -16.89
CA LEU A 118 9.10 1.21 -15.50
C LEU A 118 7.62 1.04 -15.14
N ILE A 119 6.70 1.23 -16.10
CA ILE A 119 5.26 0.97 -15.89
C ILE A 119 5.03 -0.51 -15.63
N ARG A 120 5.64 -1.39 -16.43
CA ARG A 120 5.59 -2.84 -16.20
C ARG A 120 6.21 -3.23 -14.86
N ALA A 121 7.36 -2.65 -14.51
CA ALA A 121 8.00 -2.87 -13.21
C ALA A 121 7.09 -2.49 -12.02
N HIS A 122 6.37 -1.37 -12.13
CA HIS A 122 5.35 -0.98 -11.15
C HIS A 122 4.25 -2.03 -11.04
N ARG A 123 3.65 -2.42 -12.17
CA ARG A 123 2.55 -3.38 -12.22
C ARG A 123 2.93 -4.74 -11.62
N GLU A 124 4.10 -5.25 -11.98
CA GLU A 124 4.62 -6.50 -11.40
C GLU A 124 4.86 -6.38 -9.89
N ALA A 125 5.44 -5.26 -9.42
CA ALA A 125 5.65 -5.03 -7.99
C ALA A 125 4.33 -4.95 -7.22
N VAL A 126 3.28 -4.36 -7.80
CA VAL A 126 1.92 -4.37 -7.24
C VAL A 126 1.40 -5.81 -7.16
N ASN A 127 1.45 -6.57 -8.26
CA ASN A 127 0.94 -7.94 -8.30
C ASN A 127 1.63 -8.86 -7.27
N GLU A 128 2.97 -8.80 -7.19
CA GLU A 128 3.74 -9.58 -6.21
C GLU A 128 3.40 -9.18 -4.77
N THR A 129 3.16 -7.89 -4.51
CA THR A 129 2.76 -7.42 -3.19
C THR A 129 1.35 -7.85 -2.82
N LEU A 130 0.42 -7.83 -3.79
CA LEU A 130 -0.95 -8.30 -3.59
C LEU A 130 -0.99 -9.81 -3.28
N HIS A 131 -0.13 -10.61 -3.89
CA HIS A 131 0.00 -12.02 -3.56
C HIS A 131 0.46 -12.25 -2.11
N GLU A 132 1.35 -11.41 -1.58
CA GLU A 132 1.73 -11.49 -0.16
C GLU A 132 0.64 -10.95 0.77
N ALA A 133 0.00 -9.83 0.41
CA ALA A 133 -1.08 -9.24 1.18
C ALA A 133 -2.30 -10.17 1.30
N GLU A 134 -2.61 -10.93 0.24
CA GLU A 134 -3.72 -11.87 0.22
C GLU A 134 -3.64 -12.91 1.34
N LYS A 135 -2.41 -13.38 1.65
CA LYS A 135 -2.16 -14.43 2.66
C LYS A 135 -2.65 -14.04 4.06
N ASP A 136 -2.70 -12.75 4.34
CA ASP A 136 -3.15 -12.18 5.61
C ASP A 136 -4.65 -11.83 5.61
N THR A 137 -5.38 -12.10 4.52
CA THR A 137 -6.82 -11.80 4.47
C THR A 137 -7.56 -12.62 5.51
N GLN A 138 -8.42 -11.95 6.27
CA GLN A 138 -9.23 -12.58 7.30
C GLN A 138 -10.73 -12.35 7.09
N ALA A 139 -11.56 -13.31 7.47
CA ALA A 139 -13.00 -13.22 7.54
C ALA A 139 -13.47 -12.76 8.92
N ARG A 140 -14.45 -11.86 8.94
CA ARG A 140 -15.18 -11.51 10.16
C ARG A 140 -16.33 -12.50 10.38
N LEU A 141 -16.24 -13.30 11.45
CA LEU A 141 -17.24 -14.33 11.74
C LEU A 141 -18.48 -13.82 12.49
N GLY A 142 -18.37 -12.67 13.17
CA GLY A 142 -19.44 -12.07 13.97
C GLY A 142 -19.35 -12.41 15.45
N GLY A 143 -20.09 -11.67 16.29
CA GLY A 143 -20.03 -11.83 17.75
C GLY A 143 -18.63 -11.60 18.33
N ASN A 144 -18.30 -12.35 19.39
CA ASN A 144 -16.98 -12.39 20.03
C ASN A 144 -16.05 -13.46 19.42
N THR A 145 -16.41 -14.03 18.27
CA THR A 145 -15.59 -15.04 17.60
C THR A 145 -14.36 -14.40 16.95
N PRO A 146 -13.15 -14.94 17.16
CA PRO A 146 -11.95 -14.50 16.46
C PRO A 146 -12.12 -14.53 14.93
N ALA A 147 -11.41 -13.64 14.24
CA ALA A 147 -11.46 -13.57 12.78
C ALA A 147 -10.65 -14.72 12.16
N GLU A 148 -11.20 -15.41 11.17
CA GLU A 148 -10.53 -16.55 10.54
C GLU A 148 -9.60 -16.09 9.42
N THR A 149 -8.38 -16.61 9.32
CA THR A 149 -7.49 -16.31 8.18
C THR A 149 -7.89 -17.16 6.99
N THR A 150 -8.38 -16.51 5.94
CA THR A 150 -8.88 -17.16 4.74
C THR A 150 -7.83 -17.21 3.64
N GLY A 151 -6.92 -16.23 3.60
CA GLY A 151 -5.87 -16.17 2.60
C GLY A 151 -6.41 -15.98 1.16
N LYS A 152 -7.59 -15.37 1.04
CA LYS A 152 -8.35 -15.21 -0.21
C LYS A 152 -9.11 -13.89 -0.23
N PHE A 153 -8.95 -13.12 -1.29
CA PHE A 153 -9.68 -11.87 -1.53
C PHE A 153 -10.05 -11.71 -3.00
N ILE A 154 -10.94 -10.76 -3.28
CA ILE A 154 -11.22 -10.26 -4.62
C ILE A 154 -10.78 -8.81 -4.65
N ALA A 155 -9.93 -8.45 -5.60
CA ALA A 155 -9.48 -7.10 -5.81
C ALA A 155 -9.60 -6.68 -7.28
N ALA A 156 -9.98 -5.42 -7.48
CA ALA A 156 -10.03 -4.74 -8.75
C ALA A 156 -8.89 -3.73 -8.84
N LYS A 157 -8.02 -3.84 -9.85
CA LYS A 157 -6.86 -2.96 -10.05
C LYS A 157 -7.14 -1.96 -11.17
N PHE A 158 -6.81 -0.69 -10.92
CA PHE A 158 -6.93 0.39 -11.90
C PHE A 158 -5.65 1.24 -11.89
N GLU A 159 -4.90 1.19 -13.00
CA GLU A 159 -3.63 1.91 -13.16
C GLU A 159 -3.86 3.31 -13.74
N HIS A 160 -3.19 4.30 -13.14
CA HIS A 160 -3.27 5.71 -13.50
C HIS A 160 -1.88 6.32 -13.62
N ASP A 161 -1.74 7.32 -14.48
CA ASP A 161 -0.48 8.02 -14.73
C ASP A 161 -0.48 9.51 -14.33
N THR A 162 -1.55 9.99 -13.70
CA THR A 162 -1.73 11.43 -13.40
C THR A 162 -2.11 11.72 -11.96
N ALA A 163 -1.50 12.76 -11.39
CA ALA A 163 -2.04 13.37 -10.19
C ALA A 163 -3.27 14.22 -10.54
N ARG A 164 -4.07 14.57 -9.53
CA ARG A 164 -5.11 15.59 -9.73
C ARG A 164 -4.46 16.94 -10.10
N PRO A 165 -5.09 17.72 -11.00
CA PRO A 165 -4.63 19.08 -11.30
C PRO A 165 -4.52 19.92 -10.05
N ASP A 166 -3.46 20.73 -9.95
CA ASP A 166 -3.41 21.78 -8.94
C ASP A 166 -4.46 22.87 -9.23
N ARG A 167 -4.89 23.58 -8.18
CA ARG A 167 -5.96 24.58 -8.33
C ARG A 167 -5.54 25.83 -9.09
N GLU A 168 -4.26 26.21 -9.05
CA GLU A 168 -3.80 27.48 -9.57
C GLU A 168 -3.56 27.42 -11.09
N THR A 169 -2.77 26.44 -11.52
CA THR A 169 -2.32 26.33 -12.92
C THR A 169 -3.09 25.28 -13.72
N GLY A 170 -3.80 24.38 -13.03
CA GLY A 170 -4.48 23.24 -13.65
C GLY A 170 -3.50 22.18 -14.18
N TYR A 171 -2.25 22.19 -13.75
CA TYR A 171 -1.24 21.22 -14.14
C TYR A 171 -1.45 19.91 -13.36
N ALA A 172 -1.75 18.84 -14.09
CA ALA A 172 -1.84 17.49 -13.52
C ALA A 172 -0.50 16.78 -13.68
N ALA A 173 0.31 16.79 -12.62
CA ALA A 173 1.66 16.27 -12.66
C ALA A 173 1.74 14.74 -12.90
N PRO A 174 2.84 14.21 -13.46
CA PRO A 174 2.96 12.79 -13.77
C PRO A 174 3.00 11.95 -12.49
N GLN A 175 2.09 11.01 -12.30
CA GLN A 175 2.05 10.19 -11.09
C GLN A 175 1.57 8.78 -11.43
N LEU A 176 2.52 7.85 -11.52
CA LEU A 176 2.20 6.45 -11.72
C LEU A 176 1.69 5.84 -10.41
N HIS A 177 0.47 5.32 -10.44
CA HIS A 177 -0.13 4.65 -9.30
C HIS A 177 -1.23 3.68 -9.71
N THR A 178 -1.45 2.66 -8.89
CA THR A 178 -2.53 1.69 -9.07
C THR A 178 -3.48 1.76 -7.87
N HIS A 179 -4.75 2.00 -8.13
CA HIS A 179 -5.83 1.80 -7.16
C HIS A 179 -6.18 0.32 -7.11
N VAL A 180 -6.23 -0.25 -5.92
CA VAL A 180 -6.59 -1.66 -5.72
C VAL A 180 -7.79 -1.71 -4.78
N VAL A 181 -8.98 -1.85 -5.37
CA VAL A 181 -10.25 -1.93 -4.64
C VAL A 181 -10.48 -3.36 -4.20
N ILE A 182 -10.24 -3.63 -2.91
CA ILE A 182 -10.48 -4.92 -2.27
C ILE A 182 -11.96 -4.99 -1.87
N ALA A 183 -12.71 -5.92 -2.45
CA ALA A 183 -14.11 -6.14 -2.10
C ALA A 183 -14.23 -6.66 -0.66
N ASN A 184 -15.32 -6.29 0.03
CA ASN A 184 -15.62 -6.77 1.37
C ASN A 184 -16.23 -8.18 1.35
N LEU A 185 -15.51 -9.11 0.72
CA LEU A 185 -15.93 -10.49 0.50
C LEU A 185 -14.71 -11.41 0.56
N THR A 186 -14.82 -12.45 1.36
CA THR A 186 -13.85 -13.55 1.44
C THR A 186 -14.57 -14.87 1.71
N ARG A 187 -13.90 -15.99 1.51
CA ARG A 187 -14.45 -17.34 1.70
C ARG A 187 -13.71 -18.04 2.84
N THR A 188 -14.44 -18.47 3.86
CA THR A 188 -13.92 -19.28 4.98
C THR A 188 -13.58 -20.71 4.54
N ALA A 189 -12.84 -21.45 5.36
CA ALA A 189 -12.44 -22.82 5.08
C ALA A 189 -13.65 -23.76 4.91
N ASP A 190 -14.75 -23.47 5.60
CA ASP A 190 -16.03 -24.18 5.49
C ASP A 190 -16.89 -23.73 4.29
N GLY A 191 -16.34 -22.91 3.39
CA GLY A 191 -16.96 -22.51 2.12
C GLY A 191 -17.92 -21.32 2.21
N ARG A 192 -18.21 -20.81 3.42
CA ARG A 192 -19.13 -19.68 3.59
C ARG A 192 -18.51 -18.37 3.12
N MET A 193 -19.34 -17.54 2.50
CA MET A 193 -18.98 -16.16 2.18
C MET A 193 -19.13 -15.28 3.42
N LYS A 194 -18.09 -14.49 3.71
CA LYS A 194 -18.04 -13.60 4.88
C LYS A 194 -17.43 -12.24 4.50
N PRO A 195 -17.81 -11.18 5.22
CA PRO A 195 -17.10 -9.90 5.12
C PRO A 195 -15.64 -10.04 5.55
N VAL A 196 -14.77 -9.22 4.97
CA VAL A 196 -13.36 -9.13 5.36
C VAL A 196 -13.25 -8.46 6.74
N GLN A 197 -12.34 -8.94 7.57
CA GLN A 197 -11.92 -8.30 8.81
C GLN A 197 -10.96 -7.15 8.48
N GLU A 198 -11.44 -5.92 8.64
CA GLU A 198 -10.72 -4.74 8.18
C GLU A 198 -9.41 -4.49 8.94
N ARG A 199 -9.33 -4.92 10.20
CA ARG A 199 -8.20 -4.61 11.08
C ARG A 199 -6.88 -5.13 10.53
N GLU A 200 -6.88 -6.31 9.90
CA GLU A 200 -5.67 -6.89 9.33
C GLU A 200 -5.24 -6.18 8.04
N LEU A 201 -6.17 -5.66 7.24
CA LEU A 201 -5.82 -4.83 6.08
C LEU A 201 -5.01 -3.59 6.47
N TYR A 202 -5.39 -2.93 7.57
CA TYR A 202 -4.64 -1.76 8.07
C TYR A 202 -3.33 -2.15 8.76
N ARG A 203 -3.31 -3.24 9.55
CA ARG A 203 -2.09 -3.72 10.22
C ARG A 203 -1.01 -4.13 9.22
N GLY A 204 -1.40 -4.72 8.09
CA GLY A 204 -0.49 -5.10 7.01
C GLY A 204 0.08 -3.94 6.18
N GLN A 205 -0.41 -2.71 6.34
CA GLN A 205 -0.07 -1.59 5.45
C GLN A 205 1.44 -1.30 5.39
N ALA A 206 2.12 -1.24 6.54
CA ALA A 206 3.55 -0.94 6.60
C ALA A 206 4.39 -2.04 5.93
N PHE A 207 3.98 -3.29 6.13
CA PHE A 207 4.59 -4.47 5.52
C PHE A 207 4.40 -4.47 4.00
N ASN A 208 3.16 -4.35 3.53
CA ASN A 208 2.86 -4.29 2.10
C ASN A 208 3.60 -3.13 1.40
N THR A 209 3.74 -1.98 2.08
CA THR A 209 4.54 -0.85 1.56
C THR A 209 6.01 -1.22 1.41
N ALA A 210 6.60 -1.91 2.40
CA ALA A 210 7.99 -2.33 2.35
C ALA A 210 8.23 -3.41 1.28
N VAL A 211 7.33 -4.38 1.15
CA VAL A 211 7.37 -5.39 0.08
C VAL A 211 7.32 -4.72 -1.29
N TYR A 212 6.31 -3.87 -1.55
CA TYR A 212 6.19 -3.14 -2.81
C TYR A 212 7.46 -2.36 -3.17
N ARG A 213 8.02 -1.62 -2.21
CA ARG A 213 9.25 -0.84 -2.43
C ARG A 213 10.46 -1.73 -2.70
N ALA A 214 10.64 -2.82 -1.95
CA ALA A 214 11.73 -3.77 -2.19
C ALA A 214 11.62 -4.42 -3.57
N LYS A 215 10.41 -4.83 -3.97
CA LYS A 215 10.14 -5.38 -5.30
C LYS A 215 10.39 -4.37 -6.42
N LEU A 216 9.90 -3.15 -6.26
CA LEU A 216 10.11 -2.09 -7.23
C LEU A 216 11.59 -1.76 -7.38
N ALA A 217 12.33 -1.63 -6.27
CA ALA A 217 13.77 -1.32 -6.30
C ALA A 217 14.57 -2.33 -7.14
N VAL A 218 14.37 -3.62 -6.92
CA VAL A 218 15.02 -4.69 -7.69
C VAL A 218 14.67 -4.58 -9.18
N LYS A 219 13.39 -4.34 -9.50
CA LYS A 219 12.94 -4.25 -10.89
C LYS A 219 13.52 -3.04 -11.61
N VAL A 220 13.56 -1.86 -10.97
CA VAL A 220 14.14 -0.66 -11.61
C VAL A 220 15.66 -0.77 -11.73
N GLN A 221 16.35 -1.41 -10.79
CA GLN A 221 17.78 -1.70 -10.89
C GLN A 221 18.10 -2.60 -12.09
N ARG A 222 17.30 -3.65 -12.31
CA ARG A 222 17.41 -4.51 -13.51
C ARG A 222 17.16 -3.79 -14.83
N LEU A 223 16.46 -2.65 -14.80
CA LEU A 223 16.28 -1.78 -15.97
C LEU A 223 17.42 -0.78 -16.17
N GLY A 224 18.40 -0.80 -15.27
CA GLY A 224 19.60 0.01 -15.30
C GLY A 224 19.53 1.28 -14.47
N TYR A 225 18.51 1.47 -13.64
CA TYR A 225 18.42 2.64 -12.76
C TYR A 225 19.12 2.42 -11.43
N GLU A 226 19.98 3.35 -11.06
CA GLU A 226 20.49 3.41 -9.68
C GLU A 226 19.41 3.95 -8.73
N VAL A 227 19.34 3.37 -7.54
CA VAL A 227 18.34 3.70 -6.51
C VAL A 227 19.02 4.35 -5.31
N GLU A 228 18.36 5.36 -4.75
CA GLU A 228 18.65 5.92 -3.44
C GLU A 228 17.39 5.94 -2.56
N VAL A 229 17.58 5.89 -1.24
CA VAL A 229 16.46 5.88 -0.30
C VAL A 229 16.17 7.30 0.16
N ASP A 230 14.97 7.81 -0.14
CA ASP A 230 14.48 9.08 0.42
C ASP A 230 14.42 8.96 1.96
N GLN A 231 15.24 9.74 2.67
CA GLN A 231 15.35 9.68 4.13
C GLN A 231 14.06 10.05 4.87
N ARG A 232 13.19 10.85 4.24
CA ARG A 232 11.91 11.29 4.81
C ARG A 232 10.81 10.26 4.59
N THR A 233 10.80 9.56 3.46
CA THR A 233 9.71 8.62 3.11
C THR A 233 10.09 7.15 3.19
N GLY A 234 11.38 6.82 3.13
CA GLY A 234 11.92 5.48 2.93
C GLY A 234 11.59 4.89 1.56
N ALA A 235 11.28 5.72 0.55
CA ALA A 235 10.97 5.27 -0.81
C ALA A 235 12.26 5.10 -1.64
N PRO A 236 12.29 4.13 -2.58
CA PRO A 236 13.40 3.98 -3.52
C PRO A 236 13.27 4.98 -4.67
N GLU A 237 13.86 6.16 -4.53
CA GLU A 237 13.94 7.15 -5.62
C GLU A 237 15.08 6.78 -6.58
N LEU A 238 14.99 7.22 -7.83
CA LEU A 238 16.00 7.02 -8.87
C LEU A 238 17.02 8.15 -8.77
N LYS A 239 18.31 7.82 -8.84
CA LYS A 239 19.36 8.84 -8.91
C LYS A 239 19.29 9.62 -10.23
N GLY A 240 19.79 10.84 -10.20
CA GLY A 240 19.93 11.71 -11.38
C GLY A 240 18.86 12.81 -11.50
N PHE A 241 17.92 12.87 -10.55
CA PHE A 241 16.94 13.95 -10.46
C PHE A 241 17.30 14.94 -9.35
N THR A 242 17.23 16.23 -9.63
CA THR A 242 17.41 17.27 -8.60
C THR A 242 16.16 17.39 -7.73
N SER A 243 16.35 17.74 -6.45
CA SER A 243 15.24 17.98 -5.51
C SER A 243 14.25 19.01 -6.05
N ASP A 244 14.74 20.09 -6.65
CA ASP A 244 13.91 21.15 -7.21
C ASP A 244 13.03 20.66 -8.35
N TYR A 245 13.54 19.79 -9.22
CA TYR A 245 12.75 19.21 -10.31
C TYR A 245 11.68 18.25 -9.81
N LEU A 246 11.98 17.44 -8.79
CA LEU A 246 10.99 16.57 -8.13
C LEU A 246 9.89 17.39 -7.43
N GLN A 247 10.25 18.51 -6.80
CA GLN A 247 9.32 19.42 -6.14
C GLN A 247 8.44 20.16 -7.15
N ALA A 248 9.01 20.65 -8.26
CA ALA A 248 8.26 21.30 -9.34
C ALA A 248 7.21 20.37 -9.97
N ASN A 249 7.48 19.07 -9.99
CA ASN A 249 6.52 18.06 -10.41
C ASN A 249 5.58 17.58 -9.29
N SER A 250 5.59 18.18 -8.10
CA SER A 250 4.74 17.79 -6.97
C SER A 250 3.82 18.91 -6.42
N PRO A 251 3.18 19.75 -7.27
CA PRO A 251 2.47 20.95 -6.82
C PRO A 251 1.30 20.64 -5.88
N ARG A 252 0.55 19.55 -6.14
CA ARG A 252 -0.58 19.16 -5.28
C ARG A 252 -0.15 18.82 -3.85
N ARG A 253 1.08 18.35 -3.65
CA ARG A 253 1.58 18.06 -2.31
C ARG A 253 1.81 19.33 -1.50
N ALA A 254 2.42 20.35 -2.12
CA ALA A 254 2.62 21.65 -1.49
C ALA A 254 1.26 22.30 -1.14
N GLU A 255 0.30 22.20 -2.05
CA GLU A 255 -1.06 22.68 -1.83
C GLU A 255 -1.75 21.99 -0.64
N VAL A 256 -1.71 20.65 -0.57
CA VAL A 256 -2.30 19.89 0.55
C VAL A 256 -1.63 20.25 1.88
N GLN A 257 -0.33 20.49 1.88
CA GLN A 257 0.40 20.89 3.10
C GLN A 257 -0.03 22.28 3.58
N ARG A 258 -0.18 23.24 2.65
CA ARG A 258 -0.69 24.58 2.96
C ARG A 258 -2.12 24.53 3.51
N GLU A 259 -3.02 23.82 2.83
CA GLU A 259 -4.40 23.65 3.28
C GLU A 259 -4.50 22.93 4.63
N ALA A 260 -3.64 21.95 4.89
CA ALA A 260 -3.60 21.27 6.19
C ALA A 260 -3.17 22.23 7.30
N ALA A 261 -2.18 23.09 7.05
CA ALA A 261 -1.73 24.10 7.99
C ALA A 261 -2.83 25.15 8.27
N GLU A 262 -3.48 25.66 7.23
CA GLU A 262 -4.61 26.60 7.35
C GLU A 262 -5.79 25.98 8.09
N MET A 263 -6.16 24.74 7.77
CA MET A 263 -7.22 24.01 8.46
C MET A 263 -6.90 23.81 9.95
N LYS A 264 -5.65 23.48 10.27
CA LYS A 264 -5.19 23.35 11.65
C LYS A 264 -5.27 24.68 12.40
N ALA A 265 -4.83 25.78 11.79
CA ALA A 265 -4.91 27.12 12.38
C ALA A 265 -6.37 27.52 12.68
N ARG A 266 -7.27 27.35 11.71
CA ARG A 266 -8.71 27.63 11.87
C ARG A 266 -9.35 26.79 12.98
N LEU A 267 -8.99 25.51 13.09
CA LEU A 267 -9.50 24.65 14.16
C LEU A 267 -8.93 25.05 15.53
N ALA A 268 -7.68 25.49 15.59
CA ALA A 268 -7.07 25.99 16.82
C ALA A 268 -7.76 27.28 17.32
N GLU A 269 -8.14 28.20 16.42
CA GLU A 269 -8.94 29.39 16.76
C GLU A 269 -10.32 29.03 17.34
N GLN A 270 -10.88 27.88 16.95
CA GLN A 270 -12.13 27.34 17.49
C GLN A 270 -11.94 26.52 18.78
N GLY A 271 -10.72 26.52 19.35
CA GLY A 271 -10.39 25.74 20.55
C GLY A 271 -10.20 24.23 20.30
N ILE A 272 -10.17 23.79 19.05
CA ILE A 272 -10.03 22.38 18.66
C ILE A 272 -8.56 22.09 18.32
N THR A 273 -7.89 21.32 19.17
CA THR A 273 -6.52 20.88 18.89
C THR A 273 -6.52 19.64 18.00
N VAL A 274 -5.95 19.79 16.80
CA VAL A 274 -5.78 18.66 15.86
C VAL A 274 -4.31 18.29 15.72
N LYS A 275 -4.00 17.00 15.85
CA LYS A 275 -2.67 16.47 15.56
C LYS A 275 -2.38 16.53 14.07
N GLU A 276 -1.20 17.00 13.72
CA GLU A 276 -0.69 16.84 12.36
C GLU A 276 -0.55 15.36 12.02
N GLY A 277 -0.92 15.00 10.80
CA GLY A 277 -0.82 13.62 10.35
C GLY A 277 -1.69 13.32 9.14
N ALA A 278 -1.75 12.03 8.79
CA ALA A 278 -2.44 11.54 7.60
C ALA A 278 -3.94 11.91 7.57
N GLY A 279 -4.60 11.96 8.74
CA GLY A 279 -6.01 12.32 8.83
C GLY A 279 -6.29 13.76 8.40
N LEU A 280 -5.50 14.71 8.90
CA LEU A 280 -5.60 16.13 8.53
C LEU A 280 -5.27 16.35 7.05
N ASN A 281 -4.19 15.73 6.56
CA ASN A 281 -3.80 15.82 5.15
C ASN A 281 -4.86 15.22 4.23
N GLN A 282 -5.54 14.14 4.64
CA GLN A 282 -6.64 13.55 3.87
C GLN A 282 -7.87 14.47 3.83
N ALA A 283 -8.17 15.15 4.94
CA ALA A 283 -9.25 16.14 5.00
C ALA A 283 -8.93 17.33 4.09
N ALA A 284 -7.75 17.92 4.21
CA ALA A 284 -7.25 18.98 3.34
C ALA A 284 -7.31 18.57 1.87
N ALA A 285 -6.78 17.39 1.51
CA ALA A 285 -6.81 16.90 0.15
C ALA A 285 -8.23 16.70 -0.44
N ARG A 286 -9.29 16.69 0.38
CA ARG A 286 -10.71 16.60 -0.03
C ARG A 286 -11.41 17.93 -0.18
N VAL A 287 -10.90 18.99 0.44
CA VAL A 287 -11.45 20.33 0.25
C VAL A 287 -11.35 20.67 -1.24
N ASP A 288 -12.43 21.20 -1.81
CA ASP A 288 -12.48 21.86 -3.13
C ASP A 288 -11.64 21.18 -4.23
N ARG A 289 -11.94 19.91 -4.52
CA ARG A 289 -11.21 19.14 -5.52
C ARG A 289 -11.64 19.55 -6.92
N LYS A 290 -10.69 20.00 -7.75
CA LYS A 290 -10.94 20.10 -9.20
C LYS A 290 -11.21 18.71 -9.80
N SER A 291 -12.16 18.66 -10.73
CA SER A 291 -12.38 17.49 -11.57
C SER A 291 -11.12 17.20 -12.40
N LYS A 292 -10.81 15.93 -12.65
CA LYS A 292 -9.73 15.52 -13.56
C LYS A 292 -10.16 15.67 -15.04
N ARG A 293 -10.57 16.88 -15.41
CA ARG A 293 -10.87 17.24 -16.80
C ARG A 293 -9.79 18.19 -17.28
N TYR A 294 -8.97 17.71 -18.20
CA TYR A 294 -7.87 18.46 -18.81
C TYR A 294 -7.62 17.90 -20.21
N ASP A 295 -6.93 18.69 -21.03
CA ASP A 295 -6.47 18.25 -22.35
C ASP A 295 -5.15 17.47 -22.23
N ARG A 296 -5.08 16.29 -22.84
CA ARG A 296 -3.93 15.38 -22.70
C ARG A 296 -2.69 15.90 -23.40
N THR A 297 -2.88 16.36 -24.63
CA THR A 297 -1.81 16.89 -25.47
C THR A 297 -1.18 18.12 -24.81
N GLU A 298 -2.02 18.97 -24.22
CA GLU A 298 -1.57 20.12 -23.44
C GLU A 298 -0.75 19.70 -22.21
N MET A 299 -1.15 18.65 -21.50
CA MET A 299 -0.42 18.18 -20.31
C MET A 299 0.92 17.54 -20.68
N GLN A 300 0.96 16.72 -21.74
CA GLN A 300 2.22 16.22 -22.31
C GLN A 300 3.16 17.36 -22.70
N ARG A 301 2.64 18.41 -23.36
CA ARG A 301 3.41 19.62 -23.68
C ARG A 301 3.96 20.28 -22.43
N ARG A 302 3.12 20.49 -21.40
CA ARG A 302 3.56 21.08 -20.11
C ARG A 302 4.61 20.22 -19.41
N HIS A 303 4.51 18.90 -19.47
CA HIS A 303 5.53 17.99 -18.94
C HIS A 303 6.87 18.17 -19.67
N ALA A 304 6.86 18.22 -21.00
CA ALA A 304 8.06 18.44 -21.79
C ALA A 304 8.69 19.82 -21.55
N GLU A 305 7.87 20.86 -21.40
CA GLU A 305 8.35 22.21 -21.06
C GLU A 305 8.94 22.28 -19.67
N MET A 306 8.31 21.61 -18.70
CA MET A 306 8.87 21.48 -17.35
C MET A 306 10.23 20.78 -17.41
N ASP A 307 10.32 19.63 -18.06
CA ASP A 307 11.58 18.89 -18.19
C ASP A 307 12.68 19.74 -18.87
N ALA A 308 12.34 20.48 -19.93
CA ALA A 308 13.26 21.38 -20.61
C ALA A 308 13.80 22.49 -19.70
N ARG A 309 12.95 23.10 -18.85
CA ARG A 309 13.37 24.12 -17.88
C ARG A 309 14.39 23.60 -16.87
N PHE A 310 14.36 22.30 -16.59
CA PHE A 310 15.28 21.64 -15.66
C PHE A 310 16.41 20.88 -16.38
N GLY A 311 16.64 21.14 -17.66
CA GLY A 311 17.76 20.59 -18.42
C GLY A 311 17.55 19.15 -18.88
N HIS A 312 16.32 18.75 -19.19
CA HIS A 312 15.98 17.44 -19.77
C HIS A 312 16.32 16.22 -18.90
N GLN A 313 16.34 16.39 -17.57
CA GLN A 313 16.70 15.33 -16.62
C GLN A 313 15.91 14.02 -16.83
N ALA A 314 14.62 14.07 -17.17
CA ALA A 314 13.84 12.86 -17.39
C ALA A 314 14.35 12.04 -18.56
N ARG A 315 14.70 12.69 -19.68
CA ARG A 315 15.26 12.03 -20.86
C ARG A 315 16.67 11.53 -20.62
N ASP A 316 17.50 12.34 -19.96
CA ASP A 316 18.89 12.00 -19.68
C ASP A 316 19.01 10.81 -18.73
N VAL A 317 18.21 10.78 -17.65
CA VAL A 317 18.20 9.65 -16.70
C VAL A 317 17.74 8.35 -17.37
N VAL A 318 16.76 8.41 -18.28
CA VAL A 318 16.35 7.24 -19.08
C VAL A 318 17.47 6.78 -20.03
N ALA A 319 18.11 7.71 -20.74
CA ALA A 319 19.21 7.39 -21.64
C ALA A 319 20.39 6.74 -20.90
N GLN A 320 20.78 7.28 -19.75
CA GLN A 320 21.82 6.71 -18.89
C GLN A 320 21.48 5.30 -18.39
N ALA A 321 20.22 5.05 -18.02
CA ALA A 321 19.79 3.72 -17.59
C ALA A 321 19.83 2.69 -18.74
N LEU A 322 19.44 3.12 -19.95
CA LEU A 322 19.54 2.29 -21.15
C LEU A 322 20.99 1.94 -21.50
N GLU A 323 21.89 2.91 -21.42
CA GLU A 323 23.32 2.73 -21.68
C GLU A 323 23.98 1.83 -20.62
N ARG A 324 23.66 2.06 -19.34
CA ARG A 324 24.22 1.28 -18.22
C ARG A 324 23.86 -0.20 -18.29
N GLY A 325 22.65 -0.52 -18.76
CA GLY A 325 22.11 -1.88 -18.68
C GLY A 325 21.78 -2.29 -17.24
N GLY A 326 21.23 -3.49 -17.07
CA GLY A 326 20.72 -3.96 -15.78
C GLY A 326 21.78 -4.03 -14.69
N ILE A 327 21.44 -3.49 -13.52
CA ILE A 327 22.24 -3.56 -12.30
C ILE A 327 21.76 -4.78 -11.49
N GLU A 328 22.64 -5.74 -11.26
CA GLU A 328 22.40 -6.87 -10.37
C GLU A 328 23.53 -7.02 -9.35
N HIS A 329 23.16 -7.25 -8.10
CA HIS A 329 24.11 -7.59 -7.04
C HIS A 329 24.40 -9.09 -7.07
N SER A 330 25.63 -9.49 -6.70
CA SER A 330 25.97 -10.90 -6.58
C SER A 330 25.09 -11.59 -5.52
N ARG A 331 24.84 -12.89 -5.70
CA ARG A 331 24.06 -13.68 -4.71
C ARG A 331 24.66 -13.60 -3.31
N GLU A 332 25.99 -13.60 -3.22
CA GLU A 332 26.72 -13.48 -1.95
C GLU A 332 26.48 -12.13 -1.27
N GLU A 333 26.53 -11.03 -2.03
CA GLU A 333 26.25 -9.69 -1.50
C GLU A 333 24.80 -9.58 -1.03
N VAL A 334 23.84 -10.05 -1.84
CA VAL A 334 22.41 -10.04 -1.48
C VAL A 334 22.16 -10.83 -0.19
N ALA A 335 22.76 -12.01 -0.05
CA ALA A 335 22.64 -12.85 1.14
C ALA A 335 23.28 -12.19 2.37
N ARG A 336 24.47 -11.60 2.24
CA ARG A 336 25.13 -10.86 3.32
C ARG A 336 24.27 -9.68 3.78
N ARG A 337 23.69 -8.92 2.85
CA ARG A 337 22.78 -7.81 3.16
C ARG A 337 21.48 -8.26 3.81
N ALA A 338 20.95 -9.43 3.43
CA ALA A 338 19.80 -10.03 4.09
C ALA A 338 20.13 -10.40 5.55
N GLN A 339 21.29 -11.00 5.80
CA GLN A 339 21.75 -11.31 7.16
C GLN A 339 21.89 -10.05 8.03
N GLU A 340 22.51 -9.00 7.51
CA GLU A 340 22.61 -7.69 8.18
C GLU A 340 21.24 -7.11 8.51
N SER A 341 20.33 -7.13 7.53
CA SER A 341 18.96 -6.63 7.67
C SER A 341 18.17 -7.38 8.74
N VAL A 342 18.24 -8.71 8.75
CA VAL A 342 17.50 -9.54 9.72
C VAL A 342 18.09 -9.40 11.12
N THR A 343 19.42 -9.30 11.27
CA THR A 343 20.06 -9.01 12.55
C THR A 343 19.60 -7.67 13.11
N PHE A 344 19.64 -6.61 12.30
CA PHE A 344 19.18 -5.28 12.72
C PHE A 344 17.71 -5.30 13.15
N ALA A 345 16.83 -5.92 12.34
CA ALA A 345 15.40 -5.95 12.63
C ALA A 345 15.06 -6.77 13.88
N ARG A 346 15.78 -7.87 14.13
CA ARG A 346 15.68 -8.65 15.36
C ARG A 346 16.00 -7.78 16.57
N ASP A 347 17.16 -7.14 16.57
CA ASP A 347 17.63 -6.36 17.72
C ASP A 347 16.69 -5.18 17.97
N HIS A 348 16.28 -4.47 16.92
CA HIS A 348 15.32 -3.37 17.03
C HIS A 348 13.95 -3.79 17.57
N ALA A 349 13.45 -4.97 17.17
CA ALA A 349 12.17 -5.47 17.66
C ALA A 349 12.25 -5.89 19.13
N MET A 350 13.32 -6.58 19.53
CA MET A 350 13.49 -7.14 20.87
C MET A 350 13.87 -6.10 21.94
N GLU A 351 14.38 -4.93 21.55
CA GLU A 351 14.57 -3.79 22.47
C GLU A 351 13.26 -3.32 23.11
N ARG A 352 12.13 -3.47 22.41
CA ARG A 352 10.83 -2.91 22.82
C ARG A 352 9.82 -3.97 23.23
N GLU A 353 9.90 -5.16 22.66
CA GLU A 353 8.86 -6.19 22.77
C GLU A 353 9.50 -7.58 22.93
N ALA A 354 9.05 -8.36 23.92
CA ALA A 354 9.47 -9.76 24.06
C ALA A 354 8.88 -10.68 22.97
N VAL A 355 7.76 -10.26 22.37
CA VAL A 355 7.07 -10.95 21.28
C VAL A 355 6.71 -9.92 20.21
N ALA A 356 7.23 -10.12 19.00
CA ALA A 356 7.02 -9.21 17.86
C ALA A 356 6.20 -9.86 16.74
N ASP A 357 5.45 -9.05 16.00
CA ASP A 357 4.81 -9.45 14.73
C ASP A 357 5.89 -9.67 13.66
N MET A 358 5.87 -10.82 12.98
CA MET A 358 6.82 -11.17 11.92
C MET A 358 6.81 -10.17 10.76
N ARG A 359 5.67 -9.54 10.49
CA ARG A 359 5.53 -8.51 9.46
C ARG A 359 6.31 -7.26 9.83
N LYS A 360 6.34 -6.89 11.11
CA LYS A 360 7.12 -5.74 11.62
C LYS A 360 8.62 -6.01 11.45
N VAL A 361 9.09 -7.18 11.86
CA VAL A 361 10.50 -7.57 11.70
C VAL A 361 10.89 -7.62 10.21
N THR A 362 10.05 -8.20 9.36
CA THR A 362 10.30 -8.21 7.91
C THR A 362 10.31 -6.79 7.34
N THR A 363 9.40 -5.92 7.78
CA THR A 363 9.35 -4.50 7.36
C THR A 363 10.66 -3.78 7.68
N ASP A 364 11.16 -3.93 8.90
CA ASP A 364 12.37 -3.25 9.34
C ASP A 364 13.61 -3.80 8.62
N ALA A 365 13.65 -5.12 8.38
CA ALA A 365 14.70 -5.77 7.61
C ALA A 365 14.76 -5.26 6.16
N LEU A 366 13.60 -5.17 5.48
CA LEU A 366 13.52 -4.66 4.10
C LEU A 366 13.93 -3.19 4.01
N ARG A 367 13.56 -2.37 5.00
CA ARG A 367 13.93 -0.94 5.02
C ARG A 367 15.42 -0.73 5.20
N ARG A 368 16.09 -1.57 6.00
CA ARG A 368 17.50 -1.39 6.38
C ARG A 368 18.46 -1.42 5.19
N ASN A 369 18.23 -2.30 4.22
CA ASN A 369 19.09 -2.49 3.03
C ASN A 369 18.25 -2.46 1.74
N LEU A 370 17.26 -1.57 1.69
CA LEU A 370 16.43 -1.37 0.49
C LEU A 370 17.33 -1.06 -0.73
N GLY A 371 17.16 -1.82 -1.81
CA GLY A 371 17.98 -1.73 -3.02
C GLY A 371 19.31 -2.50 -2.98
N LEU A 372 19.69 -3.11 -1.85
CA LEU A 372 20.90 -3.93 -1.72
C LEU A 372 20.59 -5.40 -1.41
N THR A 373 19.36 -5.71 -1.00
CA THR A 373 18.86 -7.07 -0.80
C THR A 373 17.45 -7.22 -1.39
N THR A 374 16.93 -8.43 -1.41
CA THR A 374 15.60 -8.76 -1.95
C THR A 374 14.64 -9.22 -0.87
N TYR A 375 13.35 -9.16 -1.17
CA TYR A 375 12.32 -9.72 -0.29
C TYR A 375 12.52 -11.22 -0.07
N GLU A 376 12.85 -11.93 -1.13
CA GLU A 376 13.14 -13.37 -1.14
C GLU A 376 14.30 -13.69 -0.19
N ALA A 377 15.43 -12.99 -0.31
CA ALA A 377 16.61 -13.24 0.51
C ALA A 377 16.34 -12.95 2.00
N VAL A 378 15.58 -11.90 2.31
CA VAL A 378 15.16 -11.62 3.70
C VAL A 378 14.25 -12.73 4.24
N LYS A 379 13.31 -13.24 3.43
CA LYS A 379 12.44 -14.36 3.84
C LYS A 379 13.21 -15.65 4.04
N GLU A 380 14.13 -15.98 3.14
CA GLU A 380 15.00 -17.15 3.25
C GLU A 380 15.85 -17.08 4.51
N GLU A 381 16.45 -15.93 4.80
CA GLU A 381 17.25 -15.73 6.02
C GLU A 381 16.41 -15.84 7.29
N LEU A 382 15.21 -15.25 7.33
CA LEU A 382 14.27 -15.40 8.45
C LEU A 382 13.88 -16.87 8.66
N ALA A 383 13.60 -17.60 7.57
CA ALA A 383 13.27 -19.02 7.64
C ALA A 383 14.46 -19.85 8.15
N ALA A 384 15.68 -19.59 7.68
CA ALA A 384 16.89 -20.26 8.13
C ALA A 384 17.16 -20.02 9.63
N ARG A 385 17.00 -18.78 10.12
CA ARG A 385 17.15 -18.46 11.55
C ARG A 385 16.06 -19.08 12.43
N LYS A 386 14.84 -19.19 11.90
CA LYS A 386 13.76 -19.93 12.57
C LYS A 386 14.09 -21.42 12.70
N GLN A 387 14.62 -22.04 11.65
CA GLN A 387 15.05 -23.45 11.67
C GLN A 387 16.21 -23.69 12.64
N ARG A 388 17.16 -22.74 12.75
CA ARG A 388 18.25 -22.79 13.74
C ARG A 388 17.82 -22.47 15.18
N GLY A 389 16.54 -22.15 15.41
CA GLY A 389 15.98 -21.86 16.73
C GLY A 389 16.30 -20.47 17.27
N GLU A 390 16.90 -19.58 16.48
CA GLU A 390 17.16 -18.19 16.88
C GLU A 390 15.85 -17.43 17.07
N PHE A 391 14.92 -17.61 16.14
CA PHE A 391 13.55 -17.16 16.24
C PHE A 391 12.62 -18.32 16.59
N VAL A 392 11.81 -18.11 17.63
CA VAL A 392 10.80 -19.08 18.06
C VAL A 392 9.43 -18.54 17.67
N GLY A 393 8.77 -19.23 16.75
CA GLY A 393 7.44 -18.88 16.28
C GLY A 393 6.38 -19.16 17.33
N ILE A 394 5.52 -18.18 17.58
CA ILE A 394 4.33 -18.31 18.42
C ILE A 394 3.14 -18.39 17.46
N VAL A 395 2.70 -19.61 17.19
CA VAL A 395 1.52 -19.85 16.38
C VAL A 395 0.31 -19.88 17.30
N ARG A 396 -0.58 -18.91 17.13
CA ARG A 396 -1.91 -18.93 17.73
C ARG A 396 -2.92 -19.00 16.60
N GLU A 397 -3.91 -19.86 16.76
CA GLU A 397 -4.98 -19.98 15.78
C GLU A 397 -5.59 -18.60 15.50
N HIS A 398 -5.82 -18.29 14.22
CA HIS A 398 -6.49 -17.06 13.79
C HIS A 398 -5.76 -15.74 14.15
N GLN A 399 -4.47 -15.78 14.48
CA GLN A 399 -3.65 -14.59 14.72
C GLN A 399 -2.47 -14.49 13.73
N PRO A 400 -2.00 -13.28 13.42
CA PRO A 400 -0.77 -13.09 12.66
C PRO A 400 0.40 -13.83 13.29
N GLN A 401 1.33 -14.31 12.45
CA GLN A 401 2.53 -14.99 12.96
C GLN A 401 3.33 -14.04 13.83
N ARG A 402 3.49 -14.43 15.10
CA ARG A 402 4.35 -13.74 16.05
C ARG A 402 5.60 -14.56 16.30
N MET A 403 6.64 -13.90 16.76
CA MET A 403 7.84 -14.58 17.20
C MET A 403 8.44 -13.93 18.43
N THR A 404 9.21 -14.74 19.15
CA THR A 404 10.17 -14.30 20.15
C THR A 404 11.56 -14.79 19.73
N THR A 405 12.59 -14.46 20.50
CA THR A 405 13.94 -14.99 20.30
C THR A 405 14.31 -15.97 21.39
N ARG A 406 15.23 -16.89 21.11
CA ARG A 406 15.77 -17.79 22.13
C ARG A 406 16.33 -17.02 23.32
N ARG A 407 17.02 -15.91 23.05
CA ARG A 407 17.53 -14.98 24.07
C ARG A 407 16.44 -14.47 25.02
N MET A 408 15.28 -14.05 24.49
CA MET A 408 14.18 -13.56 25.31
C MET A 408 13.60 -14.68 26.19
N LEU A 409 13.44 -15.89 25.64
CA LEU A 409 12.98 -17.04 26.42
C LEU A 409 13.97 -17.42 27.53
N ASP A 410 15.27 -17.35 27.26
CA ASP A 410 16.30 -17.65 28.27
C ASP A 410 16.31 -16.57 29.37
N MET A 411 16.10 -15.30 29.02
CA MET A 411 15.92 -14.20 29.98
C MET A 411 14.68 -14.38 30.85
N GLU A 412 13.54 -14.71 30.24
CA GLU A 412 12.29 -14.99 30.97
C GLU A 412 12.44 -16.20 31.91
N SER A 413 13.05 -17.28 31.42
CA SER A 413 13.33 -18.48 32.21
C SER A 413 14.30 -18.21 33.36
N ALA A 414 15.28 -17.31 33.18
CA ALA A 414 16.17 -16.88 34.25
C ALA A 414 15.42 -16.06 35.32
N ASN A 415 14.53 -15.14 34.90
CA ASN A 415 13.70 -14.36 35.82
C ASN A 415 12.75 -15.26 36.62
N VAL A 416 12.07 -16.21 35.97
CA VAL A 416 11.18 -17.17 36.65
C VAL A 416 11.97 -18.00 37.67
N ARG A 417 13.15 -18.53 37.31
CA ARG A 417 14.01 -19.26 38.24
C ARG A 417 14.41 -18.42 39.46
N ARG A 418 14.72 -17.14 39.25
CA ARG A 418 15.05 -16.21 40.35
C ARG A 418 13.85 -15.99 41.27
N VAL A 419 12.67 -15.71 40.72
CA VAL A 419 11.44 -15.54 41.51
C VAL A 419 11.11 -16.81 42.30
N LEU A 420 11.22 -17.99 41.69
CA LEU A 420 10.99 -19.27 42.37
C LEU A 420 12.04 -19.56 43.46
N ALA A 421 13.29 -19.13 43.28
CA ALA A 421 14.34 -19.27 44.29
C ALA A 421 14.16 -18.30 45.47
N ASP A 422 13.55 -17.14 45.24
CA ASP A 422 13.28 -16.13 46.26
C ASP A 422 11.92 -16.36 46.98
N GLN A 423 11.01 -17.17 46.41
CA GLN A 423 9.80 -17.65 47.08
C GLN A 423 10.15 -18.63 48.21
N GLY A 424 10.30 -18.09 49.43
CA GLY A 424 10.61 -18.86 50.65
C GLY A 424 11.68 -18.23 51.54
N ARG A 425 12.28 -17.11 51.11
CA ARG A 425 13.19 -16.30 51.94
C ARG A 425 12.55 -14.94 52.19
N VAL A 426 11.60 -14.92 53.12
CA VAL A 426 11.24 -13.68 53.83
C VAL A 426 11.99 -13.78 55.15
N GLU A 427 13.07 -13.00 55.30
CA GLU A 427 13.65 -12.72 56.62
C GLU A 427 12.79 -11.69 57.35
#